data_AF-A0A183BZJ3-F1
#
_entry.id   AF-A0A183BZJ3-F1
#
_cell.length_a   1.000
_cell.length_b   1.000
_cell.length_c   1.000
_cell.angle_alpha   90.00
_cell.angle_beta   90.00
_cell.angle_gamma   90.00
#
_symmetry.space_group_name_H-M   'P 1'
#
loop_
_entity.id
_entity.type
_entity.pdbx_description
1 polymer ?
#
loop_
_entity_poly.entity_id
_entity_poly.type
_entity_poly.pdbx_seq_one_letter_code
_entity_poly.pdbx_strand_id
1 'polypeptide(L)'
;MAQHVVLGGKLKARYIDELKFVSERYLNKEIYLRSTDVNRTLTSAISNMIGFYNRGVPGKDYPSESWPHGSDPNQEDAWPQGWGQLSPKGMAQHVVLGGKLKARYIDELKFVSERYLNKEIYLRSTDVNRTLTSAISNMIGFYNRGVPGKDYPSESWPHGFTPVAVHTIASYEDHIIPDVPEVPCPRQSTIHEIIMKTPEYRQLMERKKQVFYDLSNFTGQQLDIYNFGRIADTLFIE
;
A
#
# COMPACT_ATOMS: atom_id res chain seq x y z
N MET A 1 -6.82 -13.97 -20.97
CA MET A 1 -5.65 -13.19 -21.45
C MET A 1 -6.04 -12.20 -22.56
N ALA A 2 -6.66 -12.65 -23.66
CA ALA A 2 -7.05 -11.79 -24.80
C ALA A 2 -8.04 -10.64 -24.48
N GLN A 3 -9.07 -10.87 -23.66
CA GLN A 3 -10.08 -9.84 -23.34
C GLN A 3 -9.54 -8.68 -22.49
N HIS A 4 -8.50 -8.91 -21.69
CA HIS A 4 -7.92 -7.90 -20.81
C HIS A 4 -6.95 -6.97 -21.55
N VAL A 5 -6.26 -7.47 -22.59
CA VAL A 5 -5.44 -6.66 -23.50
C VAL A 5 -6.33 -5.69 -24.29
N VAL A 6 -7.50 -6.17 -24.73
CA VAL A 6 -8.49 -5.36 -25.45
C VAL A 6 -9.07 -4.25 -24.56
N LEU A 7 -9.36 -4.54 -23.28
CA LEU A 7 -9.85 -3.53 -22.34
C LEU A 7 -8.78 -2.48 -22.02
N GLY A 8 -7.52 -2.89 -21.82
CA GLY A 8 -6.40 -1.98 -21.61
C GLY A 8 -6.17 -1.03 -22.80
N GLY A 9 -6.29 -1.53 -24.03
CA GLY A 9 -6.23 -0.70 -25.23
C GLY A 9 -7.34 0.36 -25.30
N LYS A 10 -8.58 -0.02 -24.95
CA LYS A 10 -9.73 0.90 -24.94
C LYS A 10 -9.62 1.99 -23.87
N LEU A 11 -9.07 1.67 -22.70
CA LEU A 11 -8.85 2.64 -21.62
C LEU A 11 -7.71 3.61 -21.98
N LYS A 12 -6.64 3.12 -22.61
CA LYS A 12 -5.55 3.97 -23.11
C LYS A 12 -6.07 5.00 -24.13
N ALA A 13 -6.80 4.55 -25.14
CA ALA A 13 -7.35 5.43 -26.17
C ALA A 13 -8.24 6.54 -25.58
N ARG A 14 -9.13 6.17 -24.65
CA ARG A 14 -10.09 7.12 -24.06
C ARG A 14 -9.43 8.12 -23.10
N TYR A 15 -8.56 7.66 -22.21
CA TYR A 15 -8.08 8.50 -21.10
C TYR A 15 -6.73 9.16 -21.36
N ILE A 16 -5.92 8.62 -22.26
CA ILE A 16 -4.60 9.16 -22.62
C ILE A 16 -4.68 9.91 -23.95
N ASP A 17 -5.24 9.28 -24.99
CA ASP A 17 -5.19 9.85 -26.34
C ASP A 17 -6.30 10.88 -26.59
N GLU A 18 -7.55 10.60 -26.19
CA GLU A 18 -8.71 11.48 -26.39
C GLU A 18 -8.83 12.58 -25.33
N LEU A 19 -8.82 12.19 -24.04
CA LEU A 19 -9.09 13.12 -22.93
C LEU A 19 -7.84 13.84 -22.40
N LYS A 20 -6.63 13.41 -22.81
CA LYS A 20 -5.33 13.92 -22.31
C LYS A 20 -5.29 14.10 -20.78
N PHE A 21 -6.01 13.25 -20.06
CA PHE A 21 -6.26 13.41 -18.63
C PHE A 21 -5.00 13.12 -17.79
N VAL A 22 -4.10 12.29 -18.33
CA VAL A 22 -2.78 12.01 -17.76
C VAL A 22 -1.81 13.04 -18.34
N SER A 23 -1.21 13.89 -17.50
CA SER A 23 -0.32 14.96 -17.95
C SER A 23 0.90 14.41 -18.72
N GLU A 24 1.47 15.21 -19.63
CA GLU A 24 2.67 14.86 -20.41
C GLU A 24 3.86 14.40 -19.53
N ARG A 25 3.85 14.69 -18.23
CA ARG A 25 4.84 14.22 -17.25
C ARG A 25 4.89 12.68 -17.12
N TYR A 26 3.85 11.96 -17.53
CA TYR A 26 3.79 10.49 -17.53
C TYR A 26 4.14 9.86 -18.90
N LEU A 27 4.54 10.67 -19.90
CA LEU A 27 5.04 10.17 -21.20
C LEU A 27 6.51 9.74 -21.16
N ASN A 28 7.21 9.99 -20.05
CA ASN A 28 8.52 9.39 -19.83
C ASN A 28 8.37 7.87 -19.73
N LYS A 29 9.34 7.13 -20.28
CA LYS A 29 9.48 5.67 -20.12
C LYS A 29 9.87 5.30 -18.67
N GLU A 30 9.22 5.91 -17.69
CA GLU A 30 9.50 5.77 -16.27
C GLU A 30 8.36 4.97 -15.63
N ILE A 31 8.69 3.82 -15.05
CA ILE A 31 7.74 3.09 -14.21
C ILE A 31 7.65 3.81 -12.87
N TYR A 32 6.45 4.28 -12.54
CA TYR A 32 6.16 4.86 -11.24
C TYR A 32 5.64 3.77 -10.30
N LEU A 33 6.46 3.33 -9.35
CA LEU A 33 6.03 2.40 -8.30
C LEU A 33 5.65 3.19 -7.04
N ARG A 34 4.45 2.92 -6.50
CA ARG A 34 3.95 3.51 -5.24
C ARG A 34 3.77 2.46 -4.16
N SER A 35 4.33 2.75 -2.99
CA SER A 35 3.97 2.12 -1.72
C SER A 35 3.20 3.15 -0.89
N THR A 36 1.93 2.88 -0.58
CA THR A 36 1.08 3.81 0.18
C THR A 36 0.53 3.15 1.42
N ASP A 37 0.31 3.95 2.45
CA ASP A 37 -0.18 3.49 3.75
C ASP A 37 -1.72 3.44 3.87
N VAL A 38 -2.45 3.83 2.82
CA VAL A 38 -3.87 4.17 3.00
C VAL A 38 -4.80 2.97 2.80
N ASN A 39 -5.68 2.78 3.79
CA ASN A 39 -6.70 1.75 3.95
C ASN A 39 -6.18 0.31 3.91
N ARG A 40 -5.87 -0.17 5.12
CA ARG A 40 -5.45 -1.52 5.51
C ARG A 40 -6.43 -2.64 5.15
N THR A 41 -7.60 -2.33 4.59
CA THR A 41 -8.40 -3.27 3.81
C THR A 41 -8.16 -3.09 2.30
N LEU A 42 -7.42 -4.05 1.73
CA LEU A 42 -7.36 -4.37 0.29
C LEU A 42 -6.72 -3.34 -0.67
N THR A 43 -6.41 -2.10 -0.26
CA THR A 43 -6.16 -1.03 -1.26
C THR A 43 -4.76 -0.39 -1.23
N SER A 44 -3.96 -0.58 -0.19
CA SER A 44 -2.64 0.09 -0.08
C SER A 44 -1.51 -0.50 -0.96
N ALA A 45 -1.70 -1.70 -1.53
CA ALA A 45 -0.77 -2.29 -2.51
C ALA A 45 -1.09 -1.92 -3.98
N ILE A 46 -2.11 -1.08 -4.22
CA ILE A 46 -2.71 -0.91 -5.56
C ILE A 46 -2.38 0.44 -6.22
N SER A 47 -1.80 1.40 -5.50
CA SER A 47 -1.77 2.79 -5.98
C SER A 47 -0.72 3.14 -7.05
N ASN A 48 -0.22 2.20 -7.87
CA ASN A 48 0.20 2.52 -9.26
C ASN A 48 0.47 1.30 -10.17
N MET A 49 -0.17 0.15 -9.94
CA MET A 49 -0.28 -0.90 -10.97
C MET A 49 -1.67 -1.54 -10.92
N ILE A 50 -2.70 -0.77 -11.28
CA ILE A 50 -4.00 -1.35 -11.61
C ILE A 50 -3.91 -2.00 -12.98
N GLY A 51 -3.73 -3.31 -12.89
CA GLY A 51 -3.95 -4.28 -13.93
C GLY A 51 -3.26 -5.55 -13.51
N PHE A 52 -3.82 -6.29 -12.52
CA PHE A 52 -4.00 -7.76 -12.59
C PHE A 52 -4.07 -8.57 -11.28
N TYR A 53 -3.89 -8.06 -10.06
CA TYR A 53 -3.84 -8.96 -8.89
C TYR A 53 -4.94 -8.76 -7.83
N ASN A 54 -6.03 -9.52 -7.99
CA ASN A 54 -7.04 -9.83 -6.95
C ASN A 54 -6.62 -11.04 -6.08
N ARG A 55 -5.32 -11.31 -5.87
CA ARG A 55 -4.83 -12.46 -5.09
C ARG A 55 -3.55 -12.20 -4.28
N GLY A 56 -3.12 -10.94 -4.15
CA GLY A 56 -2.00 -10.57 -3.27
C GLY A 56 -2.49 -10.48 -1.83
N VAL A 57 -1.92 -11.26 -0.93
CA VAL A 57 -2.08 -11.01 0.52
C VAL A 57 -1.20 -9.78 0.82
N PRO A 58 -1.73 -8.73 1.48
CA PRO A 58 -0.92 -7.63 1.97
C PRO A 58 0.29 -8.13 2.77
N GLY A 59 1.38 -7.35 2.79
CA GLY A 59 2.46 -7.58 3.73
C GLY A 59 1.88 -7.66 5.15
N LYS A 60 2.24 -8.70 5.91
CA LYS A 60 1.82 -8.81 7.30
C LYS A 60 2.54 -7.73 8.09
N ASP A 61 1.79 -6.74 8.55
CA ASP A 61 2.22 -5.72 9.49
C ASP A 61 1.82 -6.12 10.92
N TYR A 62 2.46 -5.51 11.92
CA TYR A 62 1.95 -5.52 13.29
C TYR A 62 0.75 -4.57 13.42
N PRO A 63 -0.14 -4.76 14.42
CA PRO A 63 -1.30 -3.89 14.62
C PRO A 63 -0.86 -2.45 14.78
N SER A 64 -1.63 -1.47 14.26
CA SER A 64 -1.30 -0.04 14.42
C SER A 64 -1.54 0.48 15.83
N GLU A 65 -2.44 -0.16 16.58
CA GLU A 65 -2.87 0.23 17.91
C GLU A 65 -3.54 -0.97 18.60
N SER A 66 -3.59 -0.95 19.93
CA SER A 66 -4.49 -1.79 20.74
C SER A 66 -5.79 -1.03 21.03
N TRP A 67 -6.88 -1.74 21.37
CA TRP A 67 -8.13 -1.06 21.73
C TRP A 67 -8.06 -0.39 23.11
N PRO A 68 -8.72 0.76 23.29
CA PRO A 68 -8.53 1.61 24.45
C PRO A 68 -9.28 1.02 25.65
N HIS A 69 -8.61 0.16 26.45
CA HIS A 69 -8.83 -0.01 27.90
C HIS A 69 -8.00 -1.16 28.53
N GLY A 70 -6.87 -1.58 27.93
CA GLY A 70 -6.00 -2.59 28.53
C GLY A 70 -6.64 -3.98 28.70
N SER A 71 -7.78 -4.22 28.05
CA SER A 71 -8.41 -5.54 27.92
C SER A 71 -7.80 -6.35 26.78
N ASP A 72 -7.03 -5.71 25.91
CA ASP A 72 -6.19 -6.39 24.93
C ASP A 72 -4.97 -7.01 25.64
N PRO A 73 -4.81 -8.34 25.63
CA PRO A 73 -3.64 -8.98 26.21
C PRO A 73 -2.34 -8.67 25.43
N ASN A 74 -2.43 -8.24 24.17
CA ASN A 74 -1.31 -8.04 23.26
C ASN A 74 -0.99 -6.55 23.09
N GLN A 75 -0.38 -5.96 24.13
CA GLN A 75 0.11 -4.59 24.07
C GLN A 75 1.35 -4.44 23.16
N GLU A 76 1.86 -3.22 23.00
CA GLU A 76 2.94 -2.91 22.07
C GLU A 76 4.19 -3.79 22.25
N ASP A 77 4.49 -4.18 23.49
CA ASP A 77 5.62 -5.04 23.87
C ASP A 77 5.49 -6.49 23.37
N ALA A 78 4.29 -6.96 23.04
CA ALA A 78 4.07 -8.24 22.38
C ALA A 78 4.63 -8.26 20.95
N TRP A 79 4.93 -7.09 20.37
CA TRP A 79 5.37 -6.92 18.98
C TRP A 79 6.85 -6.49 18.94
N PRO A 80 7.75 -7.28 18.34
CA PRO A 80 9.21 -7.02 18.42
C PRO A 80 9.70 -5.66 17.92
N GLN A 81 8.91 -4.96 17.11
CA GLN A 81 9.24 -3.62 16.59
C GLN A 81 8.19 -2.59 17.00
N GLY A 82 7.29 -2.93 17.92
CA GLY A 82 6.14 -2.11 18.27
C GLY A 82 5.07 -2.06 17.18
N TRP A 83 4.10 -1.18 17.36
CA TRP A 83 2.91 -1.12 16.53
C TRP A 83 3.19 -0.57 15.13
N GLY A 84 2.39 -1.04 14.17
CA GLY A 84 2.33 -0.55 12.80
C GLY A 84 3.62 -0.74 12.00
N GLN A 85 4.56 -1.54 12.49
CA GLN A 85 5.79 -1.87 11.75
C GLN A 85 5.58 -3.08 10.85
N LEU A 86 6.36 -3.13 9.78
CA LEU A 86 6.39 -4.28 8.88
C LEU A 86 7.07 -5.47 9.56
N SER A 87 6.40 -6.61 9.61
CA SER A 87 6.99 -7.83 10.19
C SER A 87 8.04 -8.44 9.25
N PRO A 88 8.95 -9.30 9.75
CA PRO A 88 9.86 -10.08 8.89
C PRO A 88 9.12 -10.92 7.83
N LYS A 89 7.92 -11.41 8.16
CA LYS A 89 7.05 -12.10 7.21
C LYS A 89 6.54 -11.16 6.12
N GLY A 90 6.18 -9.93 6.49
CA GLY A 90 5.84 -8.85 5.57
C GLY A 90 6.97 -8.53 4.59
N MET A 91 8.21 -8.40 5.09
CA MET A 91 9.40 -8.22 4.25
C MET A 91 9.54 -9.36 3.24
N ALA A 92 9.43 -10.62 3.69
CA ALA A 92 9.51 -11.79 2.80
C ALA A 92 8.41 -11.81 1.73
N GLN A 93 7.18 -11.41 2.08
CA GLN A 93 6.08 -11.27 1.12
C GLN A 93 6.40 -10.21 0.06
N HIS A 94 6.98 -9.08 0.45
CA HIS A 94 7.40 -8.04 -0.50
C HIS A 94 8.52 -8.52 -1.43
N VAL A 95 9.48 -9.30 -0.95
CA VAL A 95 10.52 -9.94 -1.80
C VAL A 95 9.88 -10.86 -2.83
N VAL A 96 8.93 -11.71 -2.41
CA VAL A 96 8.20 -12.60 -3.34
C VAL A 96 7.41 -11.80 -4.38
N LEU A 97 6.75 -10.72 -3.96
CA LEU A 97 6.05 -9.84 -4.88
C LEU A 97 7.02 -9.18 -5.88
N GLY A 98 8.17 -8.70 -5.42
CA GLY A 98 9.23 -8.15 -6.27
C GLY A 98 9.69 -9.15 -7.32
N GLY A 99 9.90 -10.41 -6.93
CA GLY A 99 10.26 -11.48 -7.87
C GLY A 99 9.18 -11.75 -8.93
N LYS A 100 7.89 -11.69 -8.56
CA LYS A 100 6.78 -11.80 -9.52
C LYS A 100 6.73 -10.62 -10.49
N LEU A 101 6.97 -9.41 -9.99
CA LEU A 101 7.04 -8.20 -10.80
C LEU A 101 8.22 -8.26 -11.77
N LYS A 102 9.40 -8.73 -11.32
CA LYS A 102 10.55 -9.00 -12.19
C LYS A 102 10.18 -9.97 -13.31
N ALA A 103 9.58 -11.11 -12.97
CA ALA A 103 9.18 -12.11 -13.96
C ALA A 103 8.30 -11.51 -15.06
N ARG A 104 7.39 -10.60 -14.68
CA ARG A 104 6.50 -9.93 -15.63
C ARG A 104 7.21 -8.83 -16.42
N TYR A 105 7.86 -7.88 -15.75
CA TYR A 105 8.31 -6.63 -16.39
C TYR A 105 9.72 -6.68 -16.95
N ILE A 106 10.59 -7.52 -16.37
CA ILE A 106 11.96 -7.74 -16.85
C ILE A 106 12.00 -9.00 -17.72
N ASP A 107 11.48 -10.12 -17.23
CA ASP A 107 11.71 -11.41 -17.90
C ASP A 107 10.77 -11.63 -19.10
N GLU A 108 9.46 -11.43 -18.94
CA GLU A 108 8.45 -11.66 -19.98
C GLU A 108 8.30 -10.47 -20.93
N LEU A 109 8.00 -9.28 -20.40
CA LEU A 109 7.66 -8.11 -21.21
C LEU A 109 8.89 -7.35 -21.74
N LYS A 110 10.07 -7.56 -21.13
CA LYS A 110 11.30 -6.80 -21.42
C LYS A 110 11.05 -5.29 -21.41
N PHE A 111 10.17 -4.84 -20.51
CA PHE A 111 9.69 -3.47 -20.45
C PHE A 111 10.70 -2.55 -19.74
N VAL A 112 11.41 -3.09 -18.76
CA VAL A 112 12.57 -2.44 -18.11
C VAL A 112 13.78 -3.35 -18.17
N SER A 113 14.95 -2.74 -18.05
CA SER A 113 16.24 -3.42 -18.10
C SER A 113 16.40 -4.41 -16.96
N GLU A 114 17.15 -5.49 -17.21
CA GLU A 114 17.45 -6.51 -16.21
C GLU A 114 18.29 -5.96 -15.04
N ARG A 115 19.17 -5.00 -15.34
CA ARG A 115 19.93 -4.25 -14.35
C ARG A 115 19.22 -2.93 -14.08
N TYR A 116 19.31 -2.46 -12.85
CA TYR A 116 18.67 -1.21 -12.45
C TYR A 116 19.30 -0.02 -13.19
N LEU A 117 18.44 0.79 -13.83
CA LEU A 117 18.79 2.05 -14.45
C LEU A 117 17.90 3.15 -13.86
N ASN A 118 18.51 4.19 -13.30
CA ASN A 118 17.78 5.25 -12.59
C ASN A 118 16.79 6.03 -13.47
N LYS A 119 16.96 6.01 -14.80
CA LYS A 119 16.07 6.69 -15.77
C LYS A 119 14.85 5.85 -16.16
N GLU A 120 14.79 4.59 -15.75
CA GLU A 120 13.70 3.69 -16.12
C GLU A 120 12.67 3.52 -15.01
N ILE A 121 13.07 3.71 -13.75
CA ILE A 121 12.20 3.48 -12.60
C ILE A 121 12.28 4.65 -11.62
N TYR A 122 11.11 5.14 -11.25
CA TYR A 122 10.92 6.07 -10.15
C TYR A 122 10.10 5.38 -9.05
N LEU A 123 10.69 5.24 -7.87
CA LEU A 123 10.07 4.60 -6.73
C LEU A 123 9.75 5.64 -5.67
N ARG A 124 8.48 5.75 -5.30
CA ARG A 124 8.01 6.61 -4.21
C ARG A 124 7.25 5.82 -3.16
N SER A 125 7.54 6.11 -1.90
CA SER A 125 6.79 5.64 -0.75
C SER A 125 6.17 6.82 -0.02
N THR A 126 5.14 6.54 0.78
CA THR A 126 4.72 7.41 1.88
C THR A 126 5.76 7.40 3.00
N ASP A 127 5.81 8.47 3.79
CA ASP A 127 6.79 8.67 4.86
C ASP A 127 6.43 7.93 6.14
N VAL A 128 6.33 6.60 6.02
CA VAL A 128 6.05 5.69 7.13
C VAL A 128 7.00 4.50 7.02
N ASN A 129 7.58 4.09 8.16
CA ASN A 129 8.60 3.05 8.22
C ASN A 129 8.19 1.75 7.52
N ARG A 130 6.96 1.27 7.75
CA ARG A 130 6.46 0.05 7.07
C ARG A 130 6.44 0.19 5.56
N THR A 131 6.00 1.33 5.02
CA THR A 131 5.88 1.52 3.56
C THR A 131 7.23 1.69 2.89
N LEU A 132 8.18 2.36 3.56
CA LEU A 132 9.56 2.50 3.11
C LEU A 132 10.26 1.13 3.09
N THR A 133 10.13 0.37 4.18
CA THR A 133 10.73 -0.97 4.31
C THR A 133 10.12 -1.95 3.32
N SER A 134 8.81 -1.85 3.07
CA SER A 134 8.11 -2.62 2.04
C SER A 134 8.59 -2.30 0.63
N ALA A 135 8.82 -1.03 0.31
CA ALA A 135 9.35 -0.61 -0.98
C ALA A 135 10.77 -1.16 -1.20
N ILE A 136 11.65 -1.06 -0.19
CA ILE A 136 13.01 -1.62 -0.22
C ILE A 136 12.93 -3.14 -0.42
N SER A 137 12.15 -3.83 0.41
CA SER A 137 11.99 -5.30 0.34
C SER A 137 11.47 -5.77 -1.02
N ASN A 138 10.57 -4.99 -1.64
CA ASN A 138 10.09 -5.28 -2.99
C ASN A 138 11.20 -5.17 -4.04
N MET A 139 12.03 -4.13 -3.96
CA MET A 139 13.16 -3.95 -4.88
C MET A 139 14.26 -4.99 -4.71
N ILE A 140 14.45 -5.53 -3.50
CA ILE A 140 15.32 -6.70 -3.28
C ILE A 140 14.88 -7.87 -4.15
N GLY A 141 13.58 -8.14 -4.23
CA GLY A 141 13.03 -9.18 -5.10
C GLY A 141 13.08 -8.81 -6.59
N PHE A 142 12.87 -7.53 -6.90
CA PHE A 142 12.76 -7.04 -8.28
C PHE A 142 14.11 -6.97 -9.01
N TYR A 143 15.15 -6.42 -8.37
CA TYR A 143 16.51 -6.27 -8.91
C TYR A 143 17.53 -7.15 -8.19
N ASN A 144 17.28 -8.46 -8.20
CA ASN A 144 18.13 -9.47 -7.57
C ASN A 144 19.29 -10.00 -8.44
N ARG A 145 19.53 -9.38 -9.61
CA ARG A 145 20.59 -9.77 -10.56
C ARG A 145 21.64 -8.68 -10.79
N GLY A 146 21.83 -7.80 -9.81
CA GLY A 146 22.89 -6.81 -9.85
C GLY A 146 24.28 -7.45 -9.89
N VAL A 147 25.24 -6.75 -10.48
CA VAL A 147 26.63 -7.20 -10.63
C VAL A 147 27.53 -6.46 -9.62
N PRO A 148 28.30 -7.17 -8.78
CA PRO A 148 29.30 -6.57 -7.90
C PRO A 148 30.31 -5.70 -8.66
N GLY A 149 30.66 -4.55 -8.10
CA GLY A 149 31.57 -3.56 -8.71
C GLY A 149 30.96 -2.76 -9.86
N LYS A 150 29.69 -3.00 -10.22
CA LYS A 150 28.96 -2.21 -11.23
C LYS A 150 27.65 -1.64 -10.69
N ASP A 151 26.79 -2.50 -10.15
CA ASP A 151 25.48 -2.10 -9.62
C ASP A 151 25.51 -1.88 -8.10
N TYR A 152 26.45 -2.52 -7.41
CA TYR A 152 26.71 -2.35 -5.99
C TYR A 152 28.19 -2.62 -5.66
N PRO A 153 28.72 -2.13 -4.52
CA PRO A 153 30.12 -2.35 -4.13
C PRO A 153 30.51 -3.83 -4.06
N SER A 154 31.72 -4.19 -4.51
CA SER A 154 32.21 -5.57 -4.46
C SER A 154 32.66 -6.03 -3.08
N GLU A 155 32.91 -5.09 -2.16
CA GLU A 155 33.43 -5.35 -0.82
C GLU A 155 32.49 -4.76 0.22
N SER A 156 32.36 -5.43 1.37
CA SER A 156 31.57 -4.96 2.52
C SER A 156 30.12 -4.60 2.18
N TRP A 157 29.51 -5.33 1.24
CA TRP A 157 28.15 -5.10 0.77
C TRP A 157 27.30 -6.38 0.81
N PRO A 158 26.00 -6.31 1.15
CA PRO A 158 25.12 -7.47 1.11
C PRO A 158 25.02 -8.05 -0.30
N HIS A 159 25.28 -9.35 -0.44
CA HIS A 159 25.29 -10.00 -1.75
C HIS A 159 23.92 -9.93 -2.44
N GLY A 160 23.91 -9.48 -3.70
CA GLY A 160 22.69 -9.38 -4.52
C GLY A 160 21.77 -8.19 -4.16
N PHE A 161 22.19 -7.31 -3.25
CA PHE A 161 21.42 -6.12 -2.90
C PHE A 161 21.74 -4.97 -3.87
N THR A 162 20.90 -4.76 -4.88
CA THR A 162 20.99 -3.58 -5.75
C THR A 162 20.32 -2.39 -5.07
N PRO A 163 21.04 -1.30 -4.75
CA PRO A 163 20.42 -0.13 -4.12
C PRO A 163 19.52 0.60 -5.13
N VAL A 164 18.23 0.72 -4.78
CA VAL A 164 17.24 1.49 -5.54
C VAL A 164 16.76 2.65 -4.67
N ALA A 165 16.78 3.86 -5.22
CA ALA A 165 16.37 5.05 -4.48
C ALA A 165 14.86 5.03 -4.21
N VAL A 166 14.47 5.11 -2.94
CA VAL A 166 13.07 5.29 -2.52
C VAL A 166 12.87 6.75 -2.16
N HIS A 167 12.03 7.44 -2.93
CA HIS A 167 11.67 8.83 -2.66
C HIS A 167 10.48 8.90 -1.71
N THR A 168 10.48 9.89 -0.83
CA THR A 168 9.36 10.18 0.07
C THR A 168 9.23 11.69 0.22
N ILE A 169 8.10 12.14 0.73
CA ILE A 169 7.87 13.51 1.17
C ILE A 169 7.20 13.45 2.54
N ALA A 170 7.44 14.45 3.38
CA ALA A 170 6.89 14.48 4.73
C ALA A 170 5.36 14.33 4.69
N SER A 171 4.79 13.59 5.65
CA SER A 171 3.37 13.22 5.66
C SER A 171 2.43 14.42 5.50
N TYR A 172 2.71 15.54 6.19
CA TYR A 172 1.91 16.77 6.14
C TYR A 172 1.98 17.52 4.80
N GLU A 173 2.94 17.19 3.94
CA GLU A 173 3.05 17.70 2.56
C GLU A 173 2.54 16.65 1.55
N ASP A 174 2.23 15.42 2.01
CA ASP A 174 1.81 14.32 1.16
C ASP A 174 0.32 14.34 0.85
N HIS A 175 -0.05 15.09 -0.17
CA HIS A 175 -1.42 15.14 -0.70
C HIS A 175 -1.86 13.87 -1.47
N ILE A 176 -1.01 12.84 -1.57
CA ILE A 176 -1.37 11.54 -2.18
C ILE A 176 -2.00 10.60 -1.14
N ILE A 177 -1.77 10.81 0.15
CA ILE A 177 -2.33 10.01 1.23
C ILE A 177 -3.70 10.58 1.61
N PRO A 178 -4.82 9.88 1.36
CA PRO A 178 -6.08 10.25 1.99
C PRO A 178 -5.94 10.21 3.52
N ASP A 179 -6.55 11.18 4.20
CA ASP A 179 -6.78 11.17 5.65
C ASP A 179 -5.53 11.39 6.51
N VAL A 180 -4.56 12.18 6.03
CA VAL A 180 -3.50 12.73 6.89
C VAL A 180 -4.12 13.80 7.81
N PRO A 181 -4.11 13.63 9.15
CA PRO A 181 -4.69 14.61 10.08
C PRO A 181 -4.16 16.03 9.88
N GLU A 182 -2.92 16.14 9.44
CA GLU A 182 -2.20 17.40 9.19
C GLU A 182 -2.63 18.10 7.88
N VAL A 183 -3.40 17.43 7.01
CA VAL A 183 -3.92 18.01 5.75
C VAL A 183 -5.45 18.06 5.81
N PRO A 184 -6.03 19.06 6.50
CA PRO A 184 -7.47 19.13 6.72
C PRO A 184 -8.22 19.30 5.39
N CYS A 185 -9.16 18.40 5.13
CA CYS A 185 -10.10 18.49 4.01
C CYS A 185 -11.52 18.74 4.54
N PRO A 186 -11.97 20.01 4.67
CA PRO A 186 -13.30 20.30 5.24
C PRO A 186 -14.45 19.61 4.49
N ARG A 187 -14.29 19.44 3.16
CA ARG A 187 -15.29 18.77 2.32
C ARG A 187 -15.48 17.31 2.71
N GLN A 188 -14.43 16.63 3.19
CA GLN A 188 -14.49 15.25 3.63
C GLN A 188 -15.50 15.08 4.77
N SER A 189 -15.40 15.91 5.81
CA SER A 189 -16.34 15.91 6.93
C SER A 189 -17.76 16.17 6.47
N THR A 190 -17.96 17.11 5.54
CA THR A 190 -19.30 17.35 4.96
C THR A 190 -19.83 16.14 4.18
N ILE A 191 -19.00 15.47 3.39
CA ILE A 191 -19.41 14.25 2.65
C ILE A 191 -19.77 13.15 3.65
N HIS A 192 -18.96 12.98 4.70
CA HIS A 192 -19.19 11.99 5.74
C HIS A 192 -20.55 12.18 6.43
N GLU A 193 -20.89 13.41 6.83
CA GLU A 193 -22.21 13.73 7.39
C GLU A 193 -23.36 13.47 6.42
N ILE A 194 -23.15 13.72 5.12
CA ILE A 194 -24.16 13.41 4.09
C ILE A 194 -24.36 11.89 3.99
N ILE A 195 -23.28 11.12 3.96
CA ILE A 195 -23.34 9.64 3.89
C ILE A 195 -24.09 9.08 5.10
N MET A 196 -23.82 9.56 6.31
CA MET A 196 -24.51 9.11 7.53
C MET A 196 -26.03 9.35 7.50
N LYS A 197 -26.50 10.31 6.70
CA LYS A 197 -27.93 10.61 6.54
C LYS A 197 -28.61 9.76 5.46
N THR A 198 -27.85 9.04 4.63
CA THR A 198 -28.39 8.21 3.55
C THR A 198 -29.18 7.01 4.08
N PRO A 199 -30.22 6.55 3.36
CA PRO A 199 -30.97 5.36 3.74
C PRO A 199 -30.09 4.09 3.72
N GLU A 200 -29.12 3.99 2.81
CA GLU A 200 -28.18 2.88 2.72
C GLU A 200 -27.36 2.73 4.00
N TYR A 201 -26.79 3.83 4.48
CA TYR A 201 -26.03 3.86 5.72
C TYR A 201 -26.90 3.45 6.92
N ARG A 202 -28.07 4.09 7.07
CA ARG A 202 -28.97 3.81 8.20
C ARG A 202 -29.45 2.37 8.21
N GLN A 203 -29.82 1.82 7.06
CA GLN A 203 -30.21 0.42 6.93
C GLN A 203 -29.06 -0.53 7.27
N LEU A 204 -27.83 -0.22 6.84
CA LEU A 204 -26.66 -1.02 7.16
C LEU A 204 -26.38 -1.03 8.68
N MET A 205 -26.43 0.15 9.31
CA MET A 205 -26.24 0.29 10.75
C MET A 205 -27.32 -0.46 11.54
N GLU A 206 -28.60 -0.39 11.12
CA GLU A 206 -29.66 -1.15 11.79
C GLU A 206 -29.48 -2.66 11.61
N ARG A 207 -29.17 -3.13 10.39
CA ARG A 207 -28.90 -4.56 10.13
C ARG A 207 -27.72 -5.11 10.93
N LYS A 208 -26.74 -4.28 11.26
CA LYS A 208 -25.51 -4.67 11.97
C LYS A 208 -25.47 -4.17 13.42
N LYS A 209 -26.58 -3.65 13.93
CA LYS A 209 -26.68 -3.01 15.25
C LYS A 209 -26.18 -3.92 16.38
N GLN A 210 -26.56 -5.19 16.37
CA GLN A 210 -26.12 -6.13 17.40
C GLN A 210 -24.60 -6.34 17.38
N VAL A 211 -24.00 -6.49 16.19
CA VAL A 211 -22.55 -6.68 16.03
C VAL A 211 -21.80 -5.47 16.59
N PHE A 212 -22.22 -4.26 16.22
CA PHE A 212 -21.58 -3.05 16.75
C PHE A 212 -21.78 -2.89 18.26
N TYR A 213 -22.95 -3.25 18.79
CA TYR A 213 -23.21 -3.23 20.23
C TYR A 213 -22.30 -4.19 21.00
N ASP A 214 -22.21 -5.46 20.55
CA ASP A 214 -21.39 -6.49 21.20
C ASP A 214 -19.91 -6.10 21.17
N LEU A 215 -19.41 -5.67 20.01
CA LEU A 215 -18.03 -5.23 19.87
C LEU A 215 -17.74 -3.98 20.69
N SER A 216 -18.69 -3.02 20.76
CA SER A 216 -18.49 -1.81 21.57
C SER A 216 -18.39 -2.14 23.06
N ASN A 217 -19.20 -3.08 23.54
CA ASN A 217 -19.12 -3.54 24.92
C ASN A 217 -17.81 -4.28 25.21
N PHE A 218 -17.31 -5.04 24.23
CA PHE A 218 -16.07 -5.80 24.36
C PHE A 218 -14.83 -4.89 24.35
N THR A 219 -14.79 -3.92 23.44
CA THR A 219 -13.64 -3.01 23.29
C THR A 219 -13.68 -1.83 24.25
N GLY A 220 -14.84 -1.51 24.85
CA GLY A 220 -15.04 -0.31 25.65
C GLY A 220 -15.16 0.98 24.82
N GLN A 221 -15.22 0.87 23.49
CA GLN A 221 -15.33 1.99 22.56
C GLN A 221 -16.61 1.88 21.73
N GLN A 222 -17.37 2.97 21.58
CA GLN A 222 -18.52 2.97 20.67
C GLN A 222 -18.07 2.78 19.22
N LEU A 223 -18.47 1.67 18.60
CA LEU A 223 -18.11 1.32 17.23
C LEU A 223 -19.20 1.63 16.22
N ASP A 224 -18.77 2.04 15.04
CA ASP A 224 -19.56 2.21 13.83
C ASP A 224 -18.77 1.73 12.60
N ILE A 225 -19.33 1.91 11.41
CA ILE A 225 -18.66 1.47 10.17
C ILE A 225 -17.35 2.20 9.87
N TYR A 226 -17.12 3.38 10.44
CA TYR A 226 -15.95 4.20 10.16
C TYR A 226 -14.78 3.89 11.09
N ASN A 227 -15.06 3.55 12.35
CA ASN A 227 -14.00 3.22 13.31
C ASN A 227 -13.82 1.70 13.51
N PHE A 228 -14.78 0.85 13.11
CA PHE A 228 -14.68 -0.61 13.22
C PHE A 228 -13.45 -1.20 12.51
N GLY A 229 -13.02 -0.58 11.41
CA GLY A 229 -11.85 -1.04 10.65
C GLY A 229 -10.58 -1.14 11.50
N ARG A 230 -10.43 -0.28 12.52
CA ARG A 230 -9.28 -0.30 13.44
C ARG A 230 -9.26 -1.55 14.30
N ILE A 231 -10.40 -1.87 14.92
CA ILE A 231 -10.57 -3.06 15.76
C ILE A 231 -10.44 -4.33 14.94
N ALA A 232 -11.05 -4.34 13.74
CA ALA A 232 -10.97 -5.48 12.84
C ALA A 232 -9.53 -5.76 12.37
N ASP A 233 -8.70 -4.72 12.18
CA ASP A 233 -7.29 -4.85 11.82
C ASP A 233 -6.51 -5.53 12.95
N THR A 234 -6.63 -5.03 14.18
CA THR A 234 -5.97 -5.61 15.36
C THR A 234 -6.34 -7.08 15.54
N LEU A 235 -7.63 -7.40 15.54
CA LEU A 235 -8.14 -8.78 15.67
C LEU A 235 -7.74 -9.72 14.52
N PHE A 236 -7.45 -9.20 13.33
CA PHE A 236 -7.01 -10.02 12.20
C PHE A 236 -5.52 -10.37 12.27
N ILE A 237 -4.73 -9.52 12.93
CA ILE A 237 -3.28 -9.65 13.02
C ILE A 237 -2.88 -10.56 14.18
N GLU A 238 -3.59 -10.46 15.31
CA GLU A 238 -3.51 -11.38 16.46
C GLU A 238 -3.91 -12.82 16.12
#